data_AF-A0A066XPH6-F1
#
_entry.id   AF-A0A066XPH6-F1
#
_cell.length_a   1.000
_cell.length_b   1.000
_cell.length_c   1.000
_cell.angle_alpha   90.00
_cell.angle_beta   90.00
_cell.angle_gamma   90.00
#
_symmetry.space_group_name_H-M   'P 1'
#
loop_
_entity.id
_entity.type
_entity.pdbx_description
1 polymer ?
#
loop_
_entity_poly.entity_id
_entity_poly.type
_entity_poly.pdbx_seq_one_letter_code
_entity_poly.pdbx_strand_id
1 'polypeptide(L)'
;MAPSTSISHPPQEDASAASNGNGNGVSPVSKAATKEEDATILNPSDFVMPQKFDNPYKHRQYLKERLALGFRLFAKNGFDAGVAGHITVRDPVEPDTFWLNPFGVAWPLLKASDLIRVNAEGKVIDGGPVKLLNTAGSFMSPPSPSTFAKVLSGSFVSFPSPPPYSAWQTDHEISLAYMIHHAIHEARPDITCVAHSHSLYGQAFSTLGRNLDIISQDTCAFYNDVVLYNSFGGIVLGKEEGLHIAAALGDKKAAILQNHGLVTCGKSVESCVYWFLSLERCCHQQLLADAAAGGRGHETVKIDREDAEFTYKSIGSELAGWFSGKPAFDMMEHESGFAYKM
;
A
#
# COMPACT_ATOMS: atom_id res chain seq x y z
N MET A 1 -64.88 -46.58 14.78
CA MET A 1 -63.75 -45.70 14.40
C MET A 1 -62.86 -45.59 15.63
N ALA A 2 -61.68 -46.20 15.59
CA ALA A 2 -60.92 -46.62 16.77
C ALA A 2 -59.89 -45.58 17.25
N PRO A 3 -59.66 -45.46 18.58
CA PRO A 3 -58.50 -44.78 19.14
C PRO A 3 -57.53 -45.69 19.92
N SER A 4 -56.27 -45.23 19.93
CA SER A 4 -55.19 -45.31 20.93
C SER A 4 -54.97 -46.55 21.82
N THR A 5 -53.71 -46.98 21.93
CA THR A 5 -53.12 -47.49 23.18
C THR A 5 -51.64 -47.10 23.30
N SER A 6 -51.21 -46.97 24.55
CA SER A 6 -49.95 -46.43 25.07
C SER A 6 -49.07 -47.51 25.72
N ILE A 7 -47.94 -47.07 26.32
CA ILE A 7 -47.05 -47.69 27.34
C ILE A 7 -46.03 -48.72 26.75
N SER A 8 -44.74 -48.84 27.10
CA SER A 8 -43.93 -48.61 28.32
C SER A 8 -42.41 -48.66 28.03
N HIS A 9 -41.57 -48.03 28.87
CA HIS A 9 -40.12 -48.26 29.07
C HIS A 9 -39.90 -49.29 30.19
N PRO A 10 -38.77 -50.05 30.30
CA PRO A 10 -37.40 -49.56 30.64
C PRO A 10 -36.26 -50.52 30.12
N PRO A 11 -35.00 -50.60 30.64
CA PRO A 11 -34.26 -49.80 31.64
C PRO A 11 -32.84 -49.31 31.20
N GLN A 12 -32.24 -48.42 31.99
CA GLN A 12 -30.80 -48.10 32.00
C GLN A 12 -30.05 -49.01 32.98
N GLU A 13 -28.83 -49.43 32.63
CA GLU A 13 -27.78 -49.88 33.55
C GLU A 13 -26.38 -49.48 33.03
N ASP A 14 -25.43 -49.49 33.95
CA ASP A 14 -24.23 -48.65 34.07
C ASP A 14 -22.94 -49.32 33.52
N ALA A 15 -21.91 -48.47 33.31
CA ALA A 15 -20.46 -48.71 33.38
C ALA A 15 -19.71 -49.84 32.60
N SER A 16 -18.63 -49.37 31.94
CA SER A 16 -17.28 -49.97 31.80
C SER A 16 -16.87 -50.70 30.49
N ALA A 17 -15.82 -50.12 29.88
CA ALA A 17 -14.69 -50.69 29.15
C ALA A 17 -14.91 -51.79 28.08
N ALA A 18 -14.72 -51.43 26.81
CA ALA A 18 -13.85 -52.16 25.88
C ALA A 18 -13.56 -51.34 24.61
N SER A 19 -12.34 -51.52 24.12
CA SER A 19 -11.66 -50.92 22.98
C SER A 19 -12.30 -51.14 21.61
N ASN A 20 -12.23 -50.10 20.76
CA ASN A 20 -11.78 -50.11 19.34
C ASN A 20 -12.24 -48.76 18.75
N GLY A 21 -11.37 -47.81 18.43
CA GLY A 21 -10.29 -47.97 17.47
C GLY A 21 -10.80 -47.64 16.08
N ASN A 22 -11.02 -46.36 15.77
CA ASN A 22 -10.90 -45.88 14.39
C ASN A 22 -10.54 -44.39 14.38
N GLY A 23 -9.23 -44.13 14.26
CA GLY A 23 -8.70 -42.79 14.12
C GLY A 23 -8.91 -42.30 12.69
N ASN A 24 -9.58 -41.15 12.56
CA ASN A 24 -9.27 -40.21 11.48
C ASN A 24 -8.16 -39.28 12.01
N GLY A 25 -7.00 -39.89 12.26
CA GLY A 25 -5.76 -39.15 12.36
C GLY A 25 -5.36 -38.78 10.95
N VAL A 26 -5.42 -37.49 10.60
CA VAL A 26 -4.55 -36.96 9.56
C VAL A 26 -3.14 -37.29 10.02
N SER A 27 -2.50 -38.24 9.35
CA SER A 27 -1.10 -38.58 9.61
C SER A 27 -0.28 -37.30 9.63
N PRO A 28 0.61 -37.09 10.61
CA PRO A 28 1.55 -36.00 10.52
C PRO A 28 2.32 -36.21 9.22
N VAL A 29 2.38 -35.18 8.37
CA VAL A 29 3.29 -35.16 7.23
C VAL A 29 4.65 -35.51 7.80
N SER A 30 5.13 -36.71 7.46
CA SER A 30 6.44 -37.18 7.87
C SER A 30 7.43 -36.11 7.46
N LYS A 31 8.21 -35.58 8.41
CA LYS A 31 9.38 -34.75 8.12
C LYS A 31 10.17 -35.49 7.03
N ALA A 32 10.13 -34.96 5.81
CA ALA A 32 10.85 -35.53 4.70
C ALA A 32 12.33 -35.47 5.08
N ALA A 33 12.92 -36.65 5.21
CA ALA A 33 14.33 -36.83 5.39
C ALA A 33 15.07 -36.20 4.20
N THR A 34 16.18 -35.57 4.55
CA THR A 34 17.29 -35.13 3.72
C THR A 34 17.40 -35.90 2.40
N LYS A 35 17.09 -35.22 1.31
CA LYS A 35 17.71 -35.45 0.02
C LYS A 35 18.26 -34.11 -0.45
N GLU A 36 19.57 -33.94 -0.31
CA GLU A 36 20.35 -33.14 -1.24
C GLU A 36 20.21 -33.81 -2.61
N GLU A 37 19.05 -33.67 -3.25
CA GLU A 37 18.98 -33.81 -4.70
C GLU A 37 19.59 -32.53 -5.26
N ASP A 38 20.52 -32.73 -6.20
CA ASP A 38 21.30 -31.78 -6.94
C ASP A 38 20.38 -30.78 -7.66
N ALA A 39 19.76 -29.89 -6.90
CA ALA A 39 19.11 -28.71 -7.41
C ALA A 39 20.25 -27.93 -8.03
N THR A 40 20.30 -27.89 -9.36
CA THR A 40 21.19 -26.98 -10.10
C THR A 40 21.05 -25.61 -9.45
N ILE A 41 22.01 -25.29 -8.57
CA ILE A 41 22.03 -24.04 -7.83
C ILE A 41 22.20 -23.01 -8.94
N LEU A 42 21.13 -22.28 -9.25
CA LEU A 42 21.22 -21.12 -10.14
C LEU A 42 22.40 -20.29 -9.64
N ASN A 43 23.39 -20.04 -10.49
CA ASN A 43 24.56 -19.31 -10.01
C ASN A 43 24.07 -17.92 -9.59
N PRO A 44 24.54 -17.37 -8.46
CA PRO A 44 24.17 -16.01 -8.06
C PRO A 44 24.41 -14.96 -9.14
N SER A 45 25.34 -15.22 -10.08
CA SER A 45 25.62 -14.40 -11.27
C SER A 45 24.51 -14.44 -12.33
N ASP A 46 23.64 -15.44 -12.32
CA ASP A 46 22.55 -15.63 -13.28
C ASP A 46 21.32 -14.79 -12.91
N PHE A 47 21.28 -14.24 -11.70
CA PHE A 47 20.21 -13.36 -11.25
C PHE A 47 20.40 -11.95 -11.79
N VAL A 48 19.34 -11.42 -12.42
CA VAL A 48 19.29 -10.01 -12.82
C VAL A 48 19.35 -9.15 -11.57
N MET A 49 20.22 -8.15 -11.57
CA MET A 49 20.40 -7.21 -10.46
C MET A 49 19.86 -5.81 -10.81
N PRO A 50 19.48 -5.00 -9.81
CA PRO A 50 19.14 -3.60 -10.03
C PRO A 50 20.24 -2.85 -10.78
N GLN A 51 19.83 -2.00 -11.71
CA GLN A 51 20.76 -1.19 -12.50
C GLN A 51 21.53 -0.23 -11.61
N LYS A 52 22.86 -0.16 -11.80
CA LYS A 52 23.74 0.85 -11.17
C LYS A 52 24.02 1.98 -12.14
N PHE A 53 24.20 3.19 -11.60
CA PHE A 53 24.44 4.39 -12.38
C PHE A 53 25.65 5.16 -11.84
N ASP A 54 26.66 5.37 -12.67
CA ASP A 54 27.81 6.21 -12.32
C ASP A 54 27.50 7.71 -12.46
N ASN A 55 26.51 8.06 -13.29
CA ASN A 55 26.06 9.43 -13.50
C ASN A 55 24.73 9.67 -12.78
N PRO A 56 24.68 10.55 -11.76
CA PRO A 56 23.48 10.76 -10.96
C PRO A 56 22.35 11.45 -11.76
N TYR A 57 22.65 12.20 -12.82
CA TYR A 57 21.63 12.78 -13.71
C TYR A 57 20.97 11.71 -14.61
N LYS A 58 21.74 10.70 -15.05
CA LYS A 58 21.16 9.53 -15.74
C LYS A 58 20.29 8.72 -14.78
N HIS A 59 20.73 8.57 -13.53
CA HIS A 59 19.94 7.92 -12.49
C HIS A 59 18.64 8.68 -12.21
N ARG A 60 18.69 10.02 -12.10
CA ARG A 60 17.50 10.89 -11.94
C ARG A 60 16.50 10.65 -13.06
N GLN A 61 16.96 10.67 -14.31
CA GLN A 61 16.08 10.42 -15.45
C GLN A 61 15.46 9.02 -15.41
N TYR A 62 16.26 7.99 -15.09
CA TYR A 62 15.75 6.63 -14.88
C TYR A 62 14.67 6.59 -13.79
N LEU A 63 14.93 7.14 -12.60
CA LEU A 63 13.96 7.14 -11.50
C LEU A 63 12.66 7.87 -11.85
N LYS A 64 12.75 8.99 -12.58
CA LYS A 64 11.56 9.69 -13.10
C LYS A 64 10.75 8.81 -14.07
N GLU A 65 11.43 8.10 -14.96
CA GLU A 65 10.83 7.13 -15.88
C GLU A 65 10.15 5.97 -15.14
N ARG A 66 10.84 5.39 -14.14
CA ARG A 66 10.27 4.33 -13.29
C ARG A 66 9.10 4.83 -12.47
N LEU A 67 9.17 6.04 -11.92
CA LEU A 67 8.08 6.64 -11.17
C LEU A 67 6.83 6.83 -12.03
N ALA A 68 6.98 7.31 -13.27
CA ALA A 68 5.86 7.41 -14.22
C ALA A 68 5.21 6.04 -14.51
N LEU A 69 6.03 4.99 -14.70
CA LEU A 69 5.53 3.61 -14.85
C LEU A 69 4.83 3.10 -13.58
N GLY A 70 5.33 3.47 -12.39
CA GLY A 70 4.73 3.14 -11.10
C GLY A 70 3.31 3.69 -10.97
N PHE A 71 3.08 4.95 -11.36
CA PHE A 71 1.73 5.53 -11.39
C PHE A 71 0.82 4.81 -12.39
N ARG A 72 1.32 4.46 -13.57
CA ARG A 72 0.55 3.71 -14.56
C ARG A 72 0.20 2.31 -14.08
N LEU A 73 1.09 1.66 -13.32
CA LEU A 73 0.79 0.40 -12.64
C LEU A 73 -0.30 0.56 -11.58
N PHE A 74 -0.25 1.61 -10.76
CA PHE A 74 -1.31 1.90 -9.78
C PHE A 74 -2.66 2.10 -10.47
N ALA A 75 -2.70 2.91 -11.53
CA ALA A 75 -3.91 3.13 -12.32
C ALA A 75 -4.44 1.85 -12.98
N LYS A 76 -3.56 1.01 -13.55
CA LYS A 76 -3.96 -0.26 -14.16
C LYS A 76 -4.60 -1.21 -13.15
N ASN A 77 -4.25 -1.11 -11.87
CA ASN A 77 -4.84 -1.90 -10.79
C ASN A 77 -6.00 -1.17 -10.08
N GLY A 78 -6.43 0.00 -10.57
CA GLY A 78 -7.55 0.76 -10.00
C GLY A 78 -7.26 1.36 -8.62
N PHE A 79 -6.00 1.72 -8.35
CA PHE A 79 -5.60 2.30 -7.07
C PHE A 79 -5.75 3.82 -7.04
N ASP A 80 -6.13 4.45 -8.14
CA ASP A 80 -6.44 5.87 -8.20
C ASP A 80 -7.80 6.17 -7.55
N ALA A 81 -7.80 7.02 -6.53
CA ALA A 81 -9.01 7.46 -5.83
C ALA A 81 -9.28 8.93 -6.16
N GLY A 82 -9.77 9.19 -7.37
CA GLY A 82 -9.92 10.55 -7.89
C GLY A 82 -8.56 11.24 -8.00
N VAL A 83 -8.31 12.24 -7.15
CA VAL A 83 -7.04 13.00 -7.11
C VAL A 83 -6.17 12.67 -5.88
N ALA A 84 -6.59 11.71 -5.06
CA ALA A 84 -5.84 11.25 -3.90
C ALA A 84 -4.73 10.26 -4.29
N GLY A 85 -3.77 10.07 -3.39
CA GLY A 85 -2.61 9.22 -3.59
C GLY A 85 -1.42 9.93 -4.23
N HIS A 86 -0.23 9.41 -3.94
CA HIS A 86 1.03 9.92 -4.45
C HIS A 86 2.15 8.89 -4.23
N ILE A 87 3.14 8.94 -5.11
CA ILE A 87 4.37 8.18 -5.03
C ILE A 87 5.50 9.21 -5.12
N THR A 88 6.43 9.18 -4.18
CA THR A 88 7.60 10.07 -4.16
C THR A 88 8.87 9.25 -4.34
N VAL A 89 9.81 9.77 -5.13
CA VAL A 89 11.16 9.22 -5.24
C VAL A 89 12.20 10.29 -4.86
N ARG A 90 13.16 9.92 -4.02
CA ARG A 90 14.28 10.76 -3.62
C ARG A 90 15.15 11.06 -4.84
N ASP A 91 15.51 12.32 -5.00
CA ASP A 91 16.38 12.72 -6.08
C ASP A 91 17.84 12.27 -5.84
N PRO A 92 18.51 11.62 -6.81
CA PRO A 92 19.86 11.10 -6.61
C PRO A 92 20.97 12.15 -6.76
N VAL A 93 20.65 13.39 -7.14
CA VAL A 93 21.61 14.50 -7.25
C VAL A 93 21.46 15.46 -6.05
N GLU A 94 20.24 15.69 -5.59
CA GLU A 94 19.84 16.57 -4.48
C GLU A 94 18.95 15.78 -3.50
N PRO A 95 19.54 14.92 -2.63
CA PRO A 95 18.81 13.89 -1.86
C PRO A 95 17.81 14.39 -0.80
N ASP A 96 17.78 15.70 -0.54
CA ASP A 96 16.81 16.42 0.29
C ASP A 96 15.57 16.87 -0.49
N THR A 97 15.49 16.52 -1.78
CA THR A 97 14.37 16.84 -2.67
C THR A 97 13.77 15.59 -3.29
N PHE A 98 12.49 15.66 -3.67
CA PHE A 98 11.72 14.49 -4.09
C PHE A 98 10.90 14.77 -5.34
N TRP A 99 10.88 13.81 -6.26
CA TRP A 99 10.00 13.83 -7.43
C TRP A 99 8.67 13.12 -7.13
N LEU A 100 7.56 13.68 -7.60
CA LEU A 100 6.23 13.09 -7.49
C LEU A 100 5.27 13.58 -8.59
N ASN A 101 4.06 13.00 -8.61
CA ASN A 101 3.01 13.43 -9.53
C ASN A 101 2.52 14.85 -9.22
N PRO A 102 2.31 15.68 -10.25
CA PRO A 102 1.53 16.91 -10.09
C PRO A 102 0.06 16.59 -9.80
N PHE A 103 -0.59 17.47 -9.05
CA PHE A 103 -1.99 17.34 -8.69
C PHE A 103 -2.91 17.46 -9.91
N GLY A 104 -3.90 16.56 -10.03
CA GLY A 104 -4.89 16.57 -11.10
C GLY A 104 -4.44 15.96 -12.43
N VAL A 105 -3.20 15.48 -12.56
CA VAL A 105 -2.76 14.73 -13.74
C VAL A 105 -3.12 13.25 -13.58
N ALA A 106 -3.88 12.73 -14.55
CA ALA A 106 -4.33 11.34 -14.54
C ALA A 106 -3.14 10.37 -14.62
N TRP A 107 -3.07 9.44 -13.65
CA TRP A 107 -1.99 8.47 -13.55
C TRP A 107 -1.75 7.59 -14.80
N PRO A 108 -2.77 7.14 -15.57
CA PRO A 108 -2.54 6.41 -16.82
C PRO A 108 -1.77 7.20 -17.89
N LEU A 109 -1.86 8.53 -17.84
CA LEU A 109 -1.27 9.43 -18.85
C LEU A 109 0.03 10.08 -18.39
N LEU A 110 0.37 9.93 -17.11
CA LEU A 110 1.49 10.60 -16.48
C LEU A 110 2.80 10.21 -17.16
N LYS A 111 3.65 11.22 -17.41
CA LYS A 111 4.98 11.10 -17.99
C LYS A 111 6.06 11.53 -17.00
N ALA A 112 7.28 11.08 -17.24
CA ALA A 112 8.46 11.56 -16.54
C ALA A 112 8.67 13.07 -16.69
N SER A 113 8.25 13.66 -17.81
CA SER A 113 8.25 15.11 -18.06
C SER A 113 7.22 15.88 -17.23
N ASP A 114 6.13 15.24 -16.81
CA ASP A 114 5.07 15.87 -16.00
C ASP A 114 5.45 15.97 -14.52
N LEU A 115 6.33 15.08 -14.04
CA LEU A 115 6.74 15.01 -12.64
C LEU A 115 7.30 16.35 -12.15
N ILE A 116 6.97 16.70 -10.92
CA ILE A 116 7.44 17.89 -10.22
C ILE A 116 8.43 17.51 -9.14
N ARG A 117 9.43 18.36 -8.90
CA ARG A 117 10.40 18.20 -7.81
C ARG A 117 10.06 19.17 -6.68
N VAL A 118 10.05 18.67 -5.46
CA VAL A 118 9.64 19.42 -4.26
C VAL A 118 10.73 19.35 -3.20
N ASN A 119 10.92 20.44 -2.47
CA ASN A 119 11.90 20.56 -1.39
C ASN A 119 11.27 20.29 -0.01
N ALA A 120 12.05 20.47 1.07
CA ALA A 120 11.60 20.18 2.44
C ALA A 120 10.42 21.04 2.92
N GLU A 121 10.28 22.25 2.38
CA GLU A 121 9.17 23.15 2.71
C GLU A 121 7.88 22.86 1.93
N GLY A 122 7.87 21.83 1.08
CA GLY A 122 6.72 21.54 0.22
C GLY A 122 6.61 22.48 -0.99
N LYS A 123 7.68 23.21 -1.33
CA LYS A 123 7.71 24.10 -2.50
C LYS A 123 8.13 23.33 -3.74
N VAL A 124 7.38 23.51 -4.83
CA VAL A 124 7.77 23.01 -6.15
C VAL A 124 8.94 23.84 -6.68
N ILE A 125 10.08 23.18 -6.92
CA ILE A 125 11.34 23.82 -7.34
C ILE A 125 11.75 23.48 -8.77
N ASP A 126 11.19 22.43 -9.39
CA ASP A 126 11.50 22.02 -10.76
C ASP A 126 10.39 21.11 -11.36
N GLY A 127 10.51 20.73 -12.63
CA GLY A 127 9.74 19.65 -13.27
C GLY A 127 8.72 20.10 -14.32
N GLY A 128 7.62 19.37 -14.43
CA GLY A 128 6.62 19.52 -15.50
C GLY A 128 5.81 20.82 -15.51
N PRO A 129 4.96 21.02 -16.54
CA PRO A 129 4.22 22.25 -16.76
C PRO A 129 3.12 22.49 -15.71
N VAL A 130 2.57 21.43 -15.13
CA VAL A 130 1.61 21.52 -14.02
C VAL A 130 2.39 21.60 -12.71
N LYS A 131 2.35 22.76 -12.05
CA LYS A 131 3.08 23.03 -10.79
C LYS A 131 2.20 22.92 -9.54
N LEU A 132 1.04 22.27 -9.66
CA LEU A 132 0.13 22.09 -8.54
C LEU A 132 0.57 20.91 -7.69
N LEU A 133 0.74 21.16 -6.40
CA LEU A 133 0.98 20.14 -5.38
C LEU A 133 -0.32 19.92 -4.60
N ASN A 134 -0.62 18.68 -4.21
CA ASN A 134 -1.88 18.37 -3.52
C ASN A 134 -1.87 18.94 -2.10
N THR A 135 -2.54 20.07 -1.86
CA THR A 135 -2.60 20.69 -0.53
C THR A 135 -3.60 20.05 0.43
N ALA A 136 -4.31 18.99 0.02
CA ALA A 136 -5.29 18.23 0.82
C ALA A 136 -5.99 19.05 1.92
N GLY A 137 -7.09 19.71 1.60
CA GLY A 137 -7.89 20.48 2.58
C GLY A 137 -8.06 21.96 2.27
N SER A 138 -7.10 22.61 1.58
CA SER A 138 -7.23 24.04 1.24
C SER A 138 -8.35 24.34 0.24
N PHE A 139 -8.61 23.43 -0.71
CA PHE A 139 -9.66 23.59 -1.72
C PHE A 139 -11.09 23.53 -1.15
N MET A 140 -11.25 23.12 0.11
CA MET A 140 -12.56 22.84 0.72
C MET A 140 -12.80 23.60 2.01
N SER A 141 -12.12 24.72 2.25
CA SER A 141 -12.63 25.66 3.26
C SER A 141 -14.05 26.06 2.82
N PRO A 142 -15.12 25.68 3.56
CA PRO A 142 -16.44 26.13 3.21
C PRO A 142 -16.42 27.66 3.20
N PRO A 143 -17.15 28.31 2.28
CA PRO A 143 -17.24 29.76 2.33
C PRO A 143 -17.77 30.14 3.71
N SER A 144 -17.30 31.28 4.25
CA SER A 144 -17.64 31.72 5.61
C SER A 144 -19.15 31.54 5.90
N PRO A 145 -19.56 31.32 7.17
CA PRO A 145 -20.97 31.14 7.52
C PRO A 145 -21.93 32.21 6.93
N SER A 146 -21.43 33.41 6.66
CA SER A 146 -22.18 34.50 6.01
C SER A 146 -22.61 34.21 4.56
N THR A 147 -21.87 33.37 3.83
CA THR A 147 -22.17 32.98 2.44
C THR A 147 -23.25 31.90 2.38
N PHE A 148 -23.24 30.97 3.34
CA PHE A 148 -24.27 29.92 3.46
C PHE A 148 -25.67 30.51 3.77
N ALA A 149 -25.72 31.57 4.59
CA ALA A 149 -26.97 32.26 4.90
C ALA A 149 -27.60 32.97 3.68
N LYS A 150 -26.80 33.43 2.71
CA LYS A 150 -27.29 34.10 1.49
C LYS A 150 -27.84 33.14 0.43
N VAL A 151 -27.36 31.90 0.40
CA VAL A 151 -27.83 30.87 -0.54
C VAL A 151 -29.21 30.34 -0.11
N LEU A 152 -29.46 30.21 1.20
CA LEU A 152 -30.76 29.80 1.73
C LEU A 152 -31.85 30.89 1.63
N SER A 153 -31.48 32.16 1.41
CA SER A 153 -32.43 33.27 1.29
C SER A 153 -32.90 33.54 -0.15
N GLY A 154 -32.64 32.65 -1.11
CA GLY A 154 -33.16 32.73 -2.49
C GLY A 154 -32.65 33.94 -3.30
N SER A 155 -31.62 34.64 -2.82
CA SER A 155 -31.02 35.75 -3.55
C SER A 155 -30.02 35.20 -4.56
N PHE A 156 -30.18 35.55 -5.83
CA PHE A 156 -29.24 35.18 -6.89
C PHE A 156 -27.85 35.75 -6.55
N VAL A 157 -26.95 34.91 -6.04
CA VAL A 157 -25.57 35.30 -5.78
C VAL A 157 -24.80 35.09 -7.08
N SER A 158 -24.35 36.17 -7.70
CA SER A 158 -23.34 36.09 -8.75
C SER A 158 -22.12 35.41 -8.16
N PHE A 159 -21.81 34.19 -8.61
CA PHE A 159 -20.52 33.59 -8.31
C PHE A 159 -19.45 34.51 -8.91
N PRO A 160 -18.44 34.96 -8.14
CA PRO A 160 -17.31 35.64 -8.74
C PRO A 160 -16.69 34.70 -9.77
N SER A 161 -16.24 35.25 -10.90
CA SER A 161 -15.47 34.49 -11.88
C SER A 161 -14.33 33.77 -11.16
N PRO A 162 -14.03 32.50 -11.49
CA PRO A 162 -12.90 31.80 -10.89
C PRO A 162 -11.65 32.68 -11.08
N PRO A 163 -10.84 32.86 -10.04
CA PRO A 163 -9.68 33.72 -10.15
C PRO A 163 -8.72 33.16 -11.21
N PRO A 164 -7.94 34.02 -11.90
CA PRO A 164 -7.03 33.58 -12.94
C PRO A 164 -6.05 32.54 -12.39
N TYR A 165 -5.54 31.62 -13.22
CA TYR A 165 -4.64 30.53 -12.79
C TYR A 165 -3.47 31.02 -11.92
N SER A 166 -2.99 32.26 -12.17
CA SER A 166 -1.93 32.93 -11.41
C SER A 166 -2.28 33.30 -9.96
N ALA A 167 -3.56 33.40 -9.62
CA ALA A 167 -4.02 33.77 -8.28
C ALA A 167 -4.05 32.58 -7.30
N TRP A 168 -3.91 31.35 -7.79
CA TRP A 168 -3.71 30.15 -6.96
C TRP A 168 -2.24 29.93 -6.57
N GLN A 169 -1.34 30.81 -7.04
CA GLN A 169 0.04 30.89 -6.56
C GLN A 169 0.11 31.87 -5.40
N THR A 170 -0.59 31.58 -4.30
CA THR A 170 -0.32 32.27 -3.04
C THR A 170 0.82 31.55 -2.33
N ASP A 171 1.88 32.29 -2.03
CA ASP A 171 2.93 31.84 -1.14
C ASP A 171 2.32 31.26 0.16
N HIS A 172 2.84 30.12 0.65
CA HIS A 172 2.65 29.51 1.99
C HIS A 172 1.64 28.35 2.17
N GLU A 173 1.18 27.64 1.14
CA GLU A 173 0.41 26.40 1.38
C GLU A 173 1.27 25.14 1.33
N ILE A 174 1.58 24.60 2.52
CA ILE A 174 2.29 23.32 2.71
C ILE A 174 1.38 22.17 2.31
N SER A 175 1.85 21.29 1.42
CA SER A 175 1.10 20.10 1.00
C SER A 175 1.06 19.03 2.09
N LEU A 176 -0.11 18.86 2.72
CA LEU A 176 -0.30 17.91 3.81
C LEU A 176 -0.04 16.46 3.40
N ALA A 177 -0.43 16.10 2.17
CA ALA A 177 -0.13 14.80 1.57
C ALA A 177 1.39 14.57 1.42
N TYR A 178 2.11 15.53 0.84
CA TYR A 178 3.56 15.44 0.68
C TYR A 178 4.30 15.39 2.01
N MET A 179 3.82 16.09 3.06
CA MET A 179 4.48 16.10 4.36
C MET A 179 4.58 14.72 5.03
N ILE A 180 3.64 13.81 4.75
CA ILE A 180 3.74 12.42 5.22
C ILE A 180 4.96 11.75 4.58
N HIS A 181 5.08 11.81 3.26
CA HIS A 181 6.20 11.22 2.54
C HIS A 181 7.53 11.89 2.92
N HIS A 182 7.54 13.21 3.10
CA HIS A 182 8.72 13.96 3.53
C HIS A 182 9.21 13.46 4.90
N ALA A 183 8.33 13.36 5.90
CA ALA A 183 8.69 12.89 7.24
C ALA A 183 9.25 11.46 7.21
N ILE A 184 8.67 10.57 6.39
CA ILE A 184 9.18 9.21 6.21
C ILE A 184 10.57 9.23 5.57
N HIS A 185 10.77 10.00 4.50
CA HIS A 185 12.07 10.12 3.84
C HIS A 185 13.14 10.74 4.75
N GLU A 186 12.80 11.71 5.59
CA GLU A 186 13.73 12.27 6.58
C GLU A 186 14.12 11.22 7.64
N ALA A 187 13.14 10.47 8.16
CA ALA A 187 13.38 9.42 9.14
C ALA A 187 14.14 8.22 8.56
N ARG A 188 14.05 7.99 7.25
CA ARG A 188 14.62 6.84 6.54
C ARG A 188 15.47 7.27 5.34
N PRO A 189 16.73 7.69 5.55
CA PRO A 189 17.65 7.99 4.46
C PRO A 189 17.99 6.76 3.58
N ASP A 190 17.74 5.55 4.08
CA ASP A 190 18.01 4.29 3.36
C ASP A 190 16.99 3.98 2.26
N ILE A 191 15.80 4.60 2.28
CA ILE A 191 14.77 4.38 1.27
C ILE A 191 14.84 5.43 0.16
N THR A 192 14.47 4.97 -1.04
CA THR A 192 14.45 5.78 -2.25
C THR A 192 13.03 6.19 -2.62
N CYS A 193 12.04 5.35 -2.30
CA CYS A 193 10.67 5.53 -2.76
C CYS A 193 9.66 5.29 -1.63
N VAL A 194 8.61 6.11 -1.61
CA VAL A 194 7.43 5.94 -0.74
C VAL A 194 6.19 6.01 -1.62
N ALA A 195 5.23 5.10 -1.42
CA ALA A 195 3.97 5.05 -2.16
C ALA A 195 2.78 5.00 -1.20
N HIS A 196 1.78 5.83 -1.50
CA HIS A 196 0.52 5.89 -0.77
C HIS A 196 -0.65 6.00 -1.74
N SER A 197 -1.71 5.24 -1.47
CA SER A 197 -3.00 5.45 -2.10
C SER A 197 -4.16 4.95 -1.24
N HIS A 198 -5.36 5.37 -1.62
CA HIS A 198 -6.64 4.94 -1.05
C HIS A 198 -7.20 3.78 -1.87
N SER A 199 -6.41 2.73 -2.05
CA SER A 199 -6.81 1.52 -2.77
C SER A 199 -7.96 0.81 -2.04
N LEU A 200 -8.87 0.19 -2.81
CA LEU A 200 -10.16 -0.28 -2.31
C LEU A 200 -10.03 -1.26 -1.13
N TYR A 201 -9.22 -2.30 -1.28
CA TYR A 201 -9.11 -3.36 -0.27
C TYR A 201 -8.24 -2.93 0.91
N GLY A 202 -7.16 -2.18 0.65
CA GLY A 202 -6.33 -1.60 1.69
C GLY A 202 -7.12 -0.66 2.58
N GLN A 203 -7.93 0.22 1.99
CA GLN A 203 -8.82 1.10 2.75
C GLN A 203 -9.88 0.29 3.52
N ALA A 204 -10.56 -0.66 2.87
CA ALA A 204 -11.56 -1.51 3.54
C ALA A 204 -10.96 -2.27 4.73
N PHE A 205 -9.81 -2.92 4.54
CA PHE A 205 -9.11 -3.66 5.59
C PHE A 205 -8.64 -2.73 6.72
N SER A 206 -8.14 -1.53 6.40
CA SER A 206 -7.70 -0.55 7.40
C SER A 206 -8.79 -0.14 8.39
N THR A 207 -10.08 -0.28 8.03
CA THR A 207 -11.20 0.03 8.93
C THR A 207 -11.34 -0.98 10.08
N LEU A 208 -10.72 -2.16 9.97
CA LEU A 208 -10.77 -3.20 11.00
C LEU A 208 -9.87 -2.88 12.20
N GLY A 209 -8.99 -1.87 12.11
CA GLY A 209 -8.12 -1.46 13.21
C GLY A 209 -7.17 -2.56 13.69
N ARG A 210 -6.74 -3.44 12.78
CA ARG A 210 -5.83 -4.56 13.07
C ARG A 210 -4.75 -4.70 11.99
N ASN A 211 -3.68 -5.40 12.33
CA ASN A 211 -2.60 -5.71 11.40
C ASN A 211 -2.96 -6.92 10.51
N LEU A 212 -2.18 -7.14 9.45
CA LEU A 212 -2.33 -8.28 8.55
C LEU A 212 -2.04 -9.60 9.27
N ASP A 213 -2.95 -10.56 9.18
CA ASP A 213 -2.69 -11.93 9.66
C ASP A 213 -1.84 -12.68 8.61
N ILE A 214 -0.94 -13.54 9.09
CA ILE A 214 0.01 -14.27 8.25
C ILE A 214 -0.62 -15.63 7.90
N ILE A 215 -1.43 -15.65 6.85
CA ILE A 215 -2.30 -16.78 6.46
C ILE A 215 -1.94 -17.41 5.12
N SER A 216 -0.97 -16.85 4.39
CA SER A 216 -0.51 -17.33 3.09
C SER A 216 0.97 -17.04 2.88
N GLN A 217 1.60 -17.74 1.93
CA GLN A 217 2.99 -17.48 1.56
C GLN A 217 3.21 -15.99 1.22
N ASP A 218 2.27 -15.35 0.51
CA ASP A 218 2.37 -13.93 0.14
C ASP A 218 2.33 -13.02 1.38
N THR A 219 1.47 -13.30 2.37
CA THR A 219 1.46 -12.54 3.62
C THR A 219 2.77 -12.67 4.41
N CYS A 220 3.54 -13.76 4.23
CA CYS A 220 4.85 -13.90 4.86
C CYS A 220 5.86 -12.85 4.37
N ALA A 221 5.67 -12.21 3.21
CA ALA A 221 6.51 -11.09 2.78
C ALA A 221 6.45 -9.88 3.74
N PHE A 222 5.41 -9.83 4.58
CA PHE A 222 5.15 -8.78 5.57
C PHE A 222 5.30 -9.27 7.02
N TYR A 223 5.80 -10.49 7.24
CA TYR A 223 6.00 -11.03 8.59
C TYR A 223 6.90 -10.10 9.45
N ASN A 224 6.34 -9.51 10.51
CA ASN A 224 6.98 -8.47 11.33
C ASN A 224 7.52 -7.25 10.56
N ASP A 225 6.97 -6.99 9.36
CA ASP A 225 7.43 -5.92 8.47
C ASP A 225 6.30 -5.04 7.90
N VAL A 226 5.14 -5.11 8.55
CA VAL A 226 4.03 -4.17 8.38
C VAL A 226 3.54 -3.73 9.74
N VAL A 227 3.25 -2.44 9.89
CA VAL A 227 2.71 -1.87 11.13
C VAL A 227 1.27 -1.40 10.95
N LEU A 228 0.51 -1.35 12.03
CA LEU A 228 -0.75 -0.60 12.09
C LEU A 228 -0.46 0.78 12.71
N TYR A 229 -0.78 1.84 11.99
CA TYR A 229 -0.95 3.17 12.56
C TYR A 229 -2.41 3.36 12.93
N ASN A 230 -2.71 3.38 14.23
CA ASN A 230 -4.07 3.26 14.79
C ASN A 230 -4.73 4.62 15.11
N SER A 231 -4.39 5.66 14.34
CA SER A 231 -4.96 6.99 14.50
C SER A 231 -5.38 7.56 13.16
N PHE A 232 -6.48 8.31 13.16
CA PHE A 232 -6.96 9.06 12.01
C PHE A 232 -7.15 10.52 12.42
N GLY A 233 -6.19 11.38 12.07
CA GLY A 233 -6.19 12.79 12.48
C GLY A 233 -7.11 13.69 11.65
N GLY A 234 -7.71 13.16 10.58
CA GLY A 234 -8.43 13.93 9.57
C GLY A 234 -7.47 14.71 8.64
N ILE A 235 -8.03 15.54 7.76
CA ILE A 235 -7.29 16.15 6.65
C ILE A 235 -6.37 17.31 7.09
N VAL A 236 -6.50 17.84 8.31
CA VAL A 236 -5.99 19.19 8.66
C VAL A 236 -4.56 19.22 9.23
N LEU A 237 -3.97 18.08 9.62
CA LEU A 237 -2.72 18.02 10.42
C LEU A 237 -1.57 17.23 9.75
N GLY A 238 -1.39 17.35 8.44
CA GLY A 238 -0.47 16.50 7.68
C GLY A 238 1.00 16.50 8.13
N LYS A 239 1.52 17.58 8.74
CA LYS A 239 2.91 17.60 9.24
C LYS A 239 3.09 16.79 10.52
N GLU A 240 2.26 17.00 11.55
CA GLU A 240 2.34 16.20 12.78
C GLU A 240 1.95 14.75 12.52
N GLU A 241 0.92 14.52 11.71
CA GLU A 241 0.51 13.18 11.31
C GLU A 241 1.63 12.45 10.55
N GLY A 242 2.33 13.14 9.64
CA GLY A 242 3.49 12.58 8.95
C GLY A 242 4.59 12.10 9.90
N LEU A 243 4.90 12.88 10.95
CA LEU A 243 5.89 12.50 11.96
C LEU A 243 5.43 11.27 12.78
N HIS A 244 4.15 11.21 13.15
CA HIS A 244 3.61 10.05 13.87
C HIS A 244 3.58 8.80 13.00
N ILE A 245 3.23 8.91 11.72
CA ILE A 245 3.29 7.81 10.76
C ILE A 245 4.73 7.33 10.60
N ALA A 246 5.69 8.23 10.41
CA ALA A 246 7.10 7.88 10.29
C ALA A 246 7.63 7.17 11.55
N ALA A 247 7.25 7.67 12.74
CA ALA A 247 7.61 7.05 14.00
C ALA A 247 7.00 5.64 14.17
N ALA A 248 5.72 5.48 13.82
CA ALA A 248 5.04 4.19 13.87
C ALA A 248 5.62 3.18 12.86
N LEU A 249 5.94 3.65 11.65
CA LEU A 249 6.56 2.85 10.60
C LEU A 249 7.94 2.31 11.02
N GLY A 250 8.76 3.14 11.67
CA GLY A 250 10.10 2.76 12.11
C GLY A 250 10.94 2.24 10.96
N ASP A 251 11.51 1.04 11.12
CA ASP A 251 12.32 0.38 10.10
C ASP A 251 11.50 -0.46 9.09
N LYS A 252 10.17 -0.49 9.21
CA LYS A 252 9.33 -1.42 8.44
C LYS A 252 9.12 -0.98 6.99
N LYS A 253 8.80 -1.94 6.11
CA LYS A 253 8.51 -1.66 4.69
C LYS A 253 7.11 -1.10 4.45
N ALA A 254 6.15 -1.31 5.36
CA ALA A 254 4.77 -0.91 5.14
C ALA A 254 4.04 -0.48 6.41
N ALA A 255 3.03 0.36 6.25
CA ALA A 255 2.06 0.71 7.27
C ALA A 255 0.63 0.63 6.72
N ILE A 256 -0.27 0.08 7.54
CA ILE A 256 -1.72 0.18 7.39
C ILE A 256 -2.16 1.38 8.22
N LEU A 257 -2.69 2.39 7.56
CA LEU A 257 -3.19 3.60 8.21
C LEU A 257 -4.68 3.41 8.51
N GLN A 258 -5.05 3.25 9.78
CA GLN A 258 -6.42 2.96 10.19
C GLN A 258 -7.41 3.99 9.59
N ASN A 259 -8.49 3.48 9.00
CA ASN A 259 -9.53 4.28 8.32
C ASN A 259 -9.04 5.14 7.14
N HIS A 260 -7.82 4.91 6.62
CA HIS A 260 -7.22 5.77 5.60
C HIS A 260 -6.75 4.98 4.37
N GLY A 261 -5.82 4.05 4.53
CA GLY A 261 -5.25 3.30 3.41
C GLY A 261 -3.88 2.70 3.72
N LEU A 262 -3.05 2.54 2.69
CA LEU A 262 -1.75 1.88 2.79
C LEU A 262 -0.62 2.86 2.51
N VAL A 263 0.53 2.65 3.16
CA VAL A 263 1.81 3.27 2.84
C VAL A 263 2.86 2.18 2.71
N THR A 264 3.70 2.27 1.69
CA THR A 264 4.83 1.34 1.49
C THR A 264 6.10 2.10 1.15
N CYS A 265 7.24 1.55 1.54
CA CYS A 265 8.57 2.11 1.35
C CYS A 265 9.47 1.10 0.66
N GLY A 266 10.41 1.58 -0.15
CA GLY A 266 11.39 0.71 -0.80
C GLY A 266 12.69 1.43 -1.15
N LYS A 267 13.76 0.65 -1.30
CA LYS A 267 15.07 1.14 -1.77
C LYS A 267 15.12 1.36 -3.28
N SER A 268 14.07 0.96 -3.98
CA SER A 268 13.83 1.18 -5.41
C SER A 268 12.36 1.54 -5.63
N VAL A 269 12.03 2.11 -6.80
CA VAL A 269 10.63 2.35 -7.19
C VAL A 269 9.90 1.02 -7.36
N GLU A 270 10.58 0.01 -7.90
CA GLU A 270 10.02 -1.32 -8.14
C GLU A 270 9.65 -2.04 -6.86
N SER A 271 10.55 -2.09 -5.87
CA SER A 271 10.25 -2.74 -4.58
C SER A 271 9.11 -2.02 -3.87
N CYS A 272 9.13 -0.69 -3.81
CA CYS A 272 8.07 0.11 -3.21
C CYS A 272 6.70 -0.15 -3.85
N VAL A 273 6.61 -0.06 -5.18
CA VAL A 273 5.36 -0.32 -5.92
C VAL A 273 4.91 -1.78 -5.79
N TYR A 274 5.84 -2.73 -5.80
CA TYR A 274 5.52 -4.14 -5.62
C TYR A 274 4.97 -4.43 -4.22
N TRP A 275 5.57 -3.87 -3.16
CA TRP A 275 5.04 -4.01 -1.81
C TRP A 275 3.62 -3.48 -1.70
N PHE A 276 3.30 -2.37 -2.37
CA PHE A 276 1.93 -1.85 -2.41
C PHE A 276 0.97 -2.82 -3.11
N LEU A 277 1.33 -3.28 -4.31
CA LEU A 277 0.54 -4.25 -5.09
C LEU A 277 0.30 -5.55 -4.31
N SER A 278 1.33 -6.04 -3.63
CA SER A 278 1.26 -7.27 -2.84
C SER A 278 0.44 -7.08 -1.56
N LEU A 279 0.62 -5.97 -0.85
CA LEU A 279 -0.13 -5.67 0.37
C LEU A 279 -1.63 -5.49 0.08
N GLU A 280 -1.99 -4.79 -1.00
CA GLU A 280 -3.38 -4.66 -1.44
C GLU A 280 -4.02 -6.03 -1.70
N ARG A 281 -3.31 -6.93 -2.38
CA ARG A 281 -3.77 -8.31 -2.64
C ARG A 281 -3.90 -9.11 -1.34
N CYS A 282 -2.98 -8.93 -0.40
CA CYS A 282 -3.06 -9.55 0.92
C CYS A 282 -4.28 -9.05 1.70
N CYS A 283 -4.58 -7.74 1.68
CA CYS A 283 -5.79 -7.17 2.28
C CYS A 283 -7.06 -7.76 1.63
N HIS A 284 -7.10 -7.86 0.31
CA HIS A 284 -8.22 -8.51 -0.40
C HIS A 284 -8.39 -9.98 0.02
N GLN A 285 -7.30 -10.75 0.02
CA GLN A 285 -7.31 -12.14 0.44
C GLN A 285 -7.82 -12.29 1.88
N GLN A 286 -7.33 -11.45 2.80
CA GLN A 286 -7.71 -11.49 4.20
C GLN A 286 -9.21 -11.21 4.40
N LEU A 287 -9.75 -10.17 3.74
CA LEU A 287 -11.18 -9.85 3.78
C LEU A 287 -12.06 -11.03 3.32
N LEU A 288 -11.67 -11.71 2.24
CA LEU A 288 -12.37 -12.89 1.74
C LEU A 288 -12.26 -14.08 2.69
N ALA A 289 -11.06 -14.32 3.22
CA ALA A 289 -10.78 -15.44 4.11
C ALA A 289 -11.52 -15.29 5.45
N ASP A 290 -11.51 -14.08 6.02
CA ASP A 290 -12.23 -13.76 7.26
C ASP A 290 -13.74 -13.93 7.08
N ALA A 291 -14.31 -13.44 5.97
CA ALA A 291 -15.74 -13.61 5.69
C ALA A 291 -16.12 -15.09 5.55
N ALA A 292 -15.31 -15.89 4.85
CA ALA A 292 -15.55 -17.32 4.65
C ALA A 292 -15.36 -18.15 5.93
N ALA A 293 -14.43 -17.75 6.80
CA ALA A 293 -14.22 -18.38 8.10
C ALA A 293 -15.33 -17.98 9.09
N GLY A 294 -15.64 -16.68 9.19
CA GLY A 294 -16.66 -16.13 10.06
C GLY A 294 -18.06 -16.65 9.74
N GLY A 295 -18.40 -16.81 8.45
CA GLY A 295 -19.66 -17.43 8.02
C GLY A 295 -19.83 -18.90 8.46
N ARG A 296 -18.76 -19.55 8.92
CA ARG A 296 -18.74 -20.91 9.48
C ARG A 296 -18.49 -20.93 11.00
N GLY A 297 -18.38 -19.79 11.65
CA GLY A 297 -18.02 -19.69 13.07
C GLY A 297 -16.56 -20.08 13.36
N HIS A 298 -15.67 -19.93 12.38
CA HIS A 298 -14.24 -20.21 12.50
C HIS A 298 -13.40 -18.95 12.27
N GLU A 299 -12.12 -19.03 12.63
CA GLU A 299 -11.10 -18.07 12.25
C GLU A 299 -10.19 -18.64 11.16
N THR A 300 -9.40 -17.79 10.51
CA THR A 300 -8.36 -18.23 9.58
C THR A 300 -7.21 -18.92 10.33
N VAL A 301 -6.57 -19.89 9.68
CA VAL A 301 -5.40 -20.58 10.26
C VAL A 301 -4.15 -19.81 9.87
N LYS A 302 -3.35 -19.43 10.87
CA LYS A 302 -2.10 -18.68 10.69
C LYS A 302 -0.95 -19.65 10.41
N ILE A 303 -0.02 -19.23 9.57
CA ILE A 303 1.24 -19.93 9.34
C ILE A 303 2.07 -19.87 10.63
N ASP A 304 2.69 -20.99 10.99
CA ASP A 304 3.54 -21.08 12.15
C ASP A 304 4.72 -20.10 12.06
N ARG A 305 5.16 -19.60 13.22
CA ARG A 305 6.18 -18.55 13.31
C ARG A 305 7.47 -18.92 12.58
N GLU A 306 7.93 -20.16 12.71
CA GLU A 306 9.18 -20.63 12.09
C GLU A 306 9.08 -20.64 10.56
N ASP A 307 7.96 -21.13 10.02
CA ASP A 307 7.69 -21.16 8.58
C ASP A 307 7.49 -19.75 8.01
N ALA A 308 6.81 -18.87 8.75
CA ALA A 308 6.63 -17.47 8.36
C ALA A 308 7.97 -16.73 8.31
N GLU A 309 8.85 -16.93 9.29
CA GLU A 309 10.18 -16.32 9.32
C GLU A 309 11.09 -16.87 8.20
N PHE A 310 11.07 -18.18 7.98
CA PHE A 310 11.82 -18.83 6.90
C PHE A 310 11.37 -18.29 5.53
N THR A 311 10.06 -18.20 5.31
CA THR A 311 9.48 -17.69 4.07
C THR A 311 9.81 -16.21 3.88
N TYR A 312 9.70 -15.39 4.93
CA TYR A 312 10.06 -13.98 4.90
C TYR A 312 11.51 -13.75 4.44
N LYS A 313 12.46 -14.55 4.92
CA LYS A 313 13.88 -14.46 4.50
C LYS A 313 14.06 -14.65 2.99
N SER A 314 13.15 -15.40 2.36
CA SER A 314 13.20 -15.69 0.92
C SER A 314 12.49 -14.62 0.08
N ILE A 315 11.32 -14.14 0.50
CA ILE A 315 10.45 -13.29 -0.34
C ILE A 315 10.26 -11.86 0.18
N GLY A 316 10.61 -11.59 1.44
CA GLY A 316 10.36 -10.30 2.11
C GLY A 316 11.53 -9.32 2.01
N SER A 317 12.65 -9.70 1.39
CA SER A 317 13.84 -8.83 1.26
C SER A 317 13.67 -7.78 0.15
N GLU A 318 14.42 -6.68 0.22
CA GLU A 318 14.38 -5.62 -0.81
C GLU A 318 14.72 -6.13 -2.22
N LEU A 319 15.69 -7.05 -2.35
CA LEU A 319 16.02 -7.64 -3.64
C LEU A 319 14.88 -8.51 -4.18
N ALA A 320 14.25 -9.30 -3.31
CA ALA A 320 13.07 -10.08 -3.68
C ALA A 320 11.91 -9.16 -4.11
N GLY A 321 11.68 -8.05 -3.42
CA GLY A 321 10.70 -7.05 -3.80
C GLY A 321 10.98 -6.40 -5.15
N TRP A 322 12.22 -5.96 -5.39
CA TRP A 322 12.61 -5.41 -6.69
C TRP A 322 12.43 -6.43 -7.81
N PHE A 323 12.89 -7.66 -7.61
CA PHE A 323 12.81 -8.72 -8.62
C PHE A 323 11.35 -9.12 -8.90
N SER A 324 10.50 -9.14 -7.88
CA SER A 324 9.08 -9.45 -8.02
C SER A 324 8.28 -8.32 -8.66
N GLY A 325 8.72 -7.07 -8.49
CA GLY A 325 8.17 -5.91 -9.20
C GLY A 325 8.59 -5.87 -10.67
N LYS A 326 9.79 -6.32 -11.01
CA LYS A 326 10.39 -6.20 -12.35
C LYS A 326 9.44 -6.64 -13.49
N PRO A 327 8.79 -7.82 -13.48
CA PRO A 327 7.90 -8.23 -14.57
C PRO A 327 6.72 -7.28 -14.81
N ALA A 328 6.16 -6.71 -13.74
CA ALA A 328 5.05 -5.75 -13.85
C ALA A 328 5.52 -4.47 -14.54
N PHE A 329 6.72 -4.00 -14.20
CA PHE A 329 7.30 -2.82 -14.85
C PHE A 329 7.72 -3.09 -16.29
N ASP A 330 8.32 -4.24 -16.60
CA ASP A 330 8.68 -4.61 -17.98
C ASP A 330 7.42 -4.63 -18.88
N MET A 331 6.33 -5.20 -18.36
CA MET A 331 5.04 -5.22 -19.06
C MET A 331 4.47 -3.81 -19.21
N MET A 332 4.50 -2.98 -18.17
CA MET A 332 4.01 -1.60 -18.25
C MET A 332 4.84 -0.73 -19.20
N GLU A 333 6.16 -0.93 -19.25
CA GLU A 333 7.05 -0.29 -20.20
C GLU A 333 6.71 -0.70 -21.64
N HIS A 334 6.56 -2.00 -21.88
CA HIS A 334 6.15 -2.52 -23.19
C HIS A 334 4.81 -1.94 -23.64
N GLU A 335 3.80 -1.93 -22.77
CA GLU A 335 2.47 -1.38 -23.08
C GLU A 335 2.48 0.14 -23.28
N SER A 336 3.29 0.87 -22.50
CA SER A 336 3.38 2.33 -22.58
C SER A 336 4.20 2.81 -23.79
N GLY A 337 5.03 1.95 -24.39
CA GLY A 337 5.97 2.34 -25.45
C GLY A 337 6.84 3.50 -24.99
N PHE A 338 6.80 4.63 -25.72
CA PHE A 338 7.53 5.86 -25.35
C PHE A 338 6.67 6.90 -24.62
N ALA A 339 5.37 6.64 -24.45
CA ALA A 339 4.40 7.63 -23.99
C ALA A 339 4.58 8.03 -22.51
N TYR A 340 5.41 7.32 -21.75
CA TYR A 340 5.71 7.62 -20.34
C TYR A 340 6.98 8.48 -20.16
N LYS A 341 7.78 8.69 -21.21
CA LYS A 341 9.07 9.40 -21.11
C LYS A 341 8.95 10.92 -21.24
N MET A 342 8.17 11.42 -22.20
CA MET A 342 8.09 12.83 -22.63
C MET A 342 6.65 13.32 -22.75
#